data_AF-A0AAT9H9C8-F1
#
_entry.id   AF-A0AAT9H9C8-F1
#
_cell.length_a   1.000
_cell.length_b   1.000
_cell.length_c   1.000
_cell.angle_alpha   90.00
_cell.angle_beta   90.00
_cell.angle_gamma   90.00
#
_symmetry.space_group_name_H-M   'P 1'
#
loop_
_entity.id
_entity.type
_entity.pdbx_description
1 polymer ?
#
loop_
_entity_poly.entity_id
_entity_poly.type
_entity_poly.pdbx_seq_one_letter_code
_entity_poly.pdbx_strand_id
1 'polypeptide(L)' 'MVQQLEHLRAHEAVARALEDGALELHGMYFHVGEAQAYLLTERDEEWVFDRVRSADPAR' A
#
# COMPACT_ATOMS: atom_id res chain seq x y z
N MET A 1 -5.40 -2.94 8.99
CA MET A 1 -4.91 -2.71 7.62
C MET A 1 -4.32 -3.96 6.99
N VAL A 2 -3.29 -4.61 7.57
CA VAL A 2 -2.70 -5.83 6.99
C VAL A 2 -3.75 -6.93 6.72
N GLN A 3 -4.59 -7.24 7.72
CA GLN A 3 -5.68 -8.22 7.54
C GLN A 3 -6.73 -7.85 6.48
N GLN A 4 -6.92 -6.57 6.17
CA GLN A 4 -7.85 -6.15 5.12
C GLN A 4 -7.25 -6.36 3.73
N LEU A 5 -5.94 -6.13 3.59
CA LEU A 5 -5.22 -6.42 2.36
C LEU A 5 -5.16 -7.92 2.09
N GLU A 6 -4.96 -8.73 3.13
CA GLU A 6 -5.02 -10.19 3.03
C GLU A 6 -6.40 -10.67 2.54
N HIS A 7 -7.48 -10.12 3.11
CA HIS A 7 -8.84 -10.42 2.63
C HIS A 7 -9.07 -10.02 1.17
N LEU A 8 -8.56 -8.86 0.74
CA LEU A 8 -8.67 -8.44 -0.66
C LEU A 8 -7.89 -9.37 -1.58
N ARG A 9 -6.67 -9.77 -1.21
CA ARG A 9 -5.85 -10.72 -2.00
C ARG A 9 -6.49 -12.10 -2.10
N ALA A 10 -7.23 -12.53 -1.09
CA ALA A 10 -7.95 -13.79 -1.10
C ALA A 10 -9.19 -13.78 -2.01
N HIS A 11 -9.65 -12.61 -2.47
CA HIS A 11 -10.82 -12.50 -3.33
C HIS A 11 -10.45 -12.82 -4.78
N GLU A 12 -11.16 -13.78 -5.40
CA GLU A 12 -10.82 -14.35 -6.73
C GLU A 12 -10.59 -13.30 -7.82
N ALA A 13 -11.48 -12.32 -7.95
CA ALA A 13 -11.34 -11.24 -8.93
C ALA A 13 -10.08 -10.38 -8.73
N VAL A 14 -9.70 -10.14 -7.47
CA VAL A 14 -8.52 -9.35 -7.11
C VAL A 14 -7.25 -10.17 -7.34
N ALA A 15 -7.24 -11.43 -6.89
CA ALA A 15 -6.14 -12.36 -7.15
C ALA A 15 -5.85 -12.47 -8.65
N ARG A 16 -6.90 -12.64 -9.47
CA ARG A 16 -6.77 -12.72 -10.92
C ARG A 16 -6.20 -11.45 -11.53
N ALA A 17 -6.68 -10.28 -11.12
CA ALA A 17 -6.20 -9.00 -11.62
C ALA A 17 -4.74 -8.71 -11.20
N LEU A 18 -4.34 -9.16 -10.01
CA LEU A 18 -2.94 -9.10 -9.55
C LEU A 18 -2.04 -10.02 -10.38
N GLU A 19 -2.47 -11.26 -10.63
CA GLU A 19 -1.73 -12.22 -11.47
C GLU A 19 -1.58 -11.74 -12.92
N ASP A 20 -2.63 -11.14 -13.48
CA ASP A 20 -2.64 -10.58 -14.84
C ASP A 20 -1.88 -9.23 -14.92
N GLY A 21 -1.36 -8.71 -13.80
CA GLY A 21 -0.66 -7.42 -13.73
C GLY A 21 -1.56 -6.20 -14.01
N ALA A 22 -2.87 -6.38 -14.02
CA ALA A 22 -3.87 -5.35 -14.28
C ALA A 22 -4.21 -4.52 -13.02
N LEU A 23 -3.72 -4.94 -11.86
CA LEU A 23 -3.97 -4.31 -10.57
C LEU A 23 -2.69 -4.27 -9.73
N GLU A 24 -2.50 -3.18 -9.01
CA GLU A 24 -1.56 -3.09 -7.89
C GLU A 24 -2.34 -2.83 -6.60
N LEU A 25 -1.96 -3.52 -5.51
CA LEU A 25 -2.62 -3.37 -4.22
C LEU A 25 -1.68 -2.75 -3.20
N HIS A 26 -2.04 -1.55 -2.75
CA HIS A 26 -1.26 -0.74 -1.81
C HIS A 26 -1.99 -0.57 -0.47
N GLY A 27 -1.28 -0.77 0.63
CA GLY A 27 -1.77 -0.42 1.97
C GLY A 27 -1.44 1.02 2.30
N MET A 28 -2.42 1.86 2.62
CA MET A 28 -2.17 3.27 2.98
C MET A 28 -2.79 3.59 4.35
N TYR A 29 -2.07 4.36 5.15
CA TYR A 29 -2.52 4.90 6.42
C TYR A 29 -2.33 6.42 6.43
N PHE A 30 -3.33 7.16 6.91
CA PHE A 30 -3.25 8.62 7.02
C PHE A 30 -3.38 9.05 8.47
N HIS A 31 -2.35 9.74 8.98
CA HIS A 31 -2.34 10.31 10.31
C HIS A 31 -2.86 11.75 10.27
N VAL A 32 -4.12 11.94 10.69
CA VAL A 32 -4.81 13.23 10.62
C VAL A 32 -4.10 14.33 11.43
N GLY A 33 -3.61 14.01 12.63
CA GLY A 33 -2.94 15.00 13.49
C GLY A 33 -1.60 15.52 12.96
N GLU A 34 -1.00 14.81 12.00
CA GLU A 34 0.26 15.20 11.37
C GLU A 34 0.04 15.65 9.91
N ALA A 35 -1.19 15.56 9.41
CA ALA A 35 -1.53 15.67 8.00
C ALA A 35 -0.60 14.84 7.09
N GLN A 36 -0.26 13.62 7.51
CA GLN A 36 0.77 12.80 6.89
C GLN A 36 0.23 11.44 6.41
N ALA A 37 0.55 11.08 5.17
CA ALA A 37 0.28 9.76 4.61
C ALA A 37 1.50 8.82 4.78
N TYR A 38 1.20 7.54 4.99
CA TYR A 38 2.17 6.46 5.11
C TYR A 38 1.74 5.31 4.19
N LEU A 39 2.70 4.69 3.50
CA LEU A 39 2.52 3.57 2.60
C LEU A 39 3.09 2.30 3.25
N LEU A 40 2.34 1.21 3.20
CA LEU A 40 2.81 -0.10 3.63
C LEU A 40 3.81 -0.63 2.60
N THR A 41 5.04 -0.83 3.03
CA THR A 41 6.14 -1.35 2.21
C THR A 41 6.76 -2.55 2.90
N GLU A 42 7.30 -3.47 2.10
CA GLU A 42 8.10 -4.58 2.62
C GLU A 42 9.56 -4.13 2.71
N ARG A 43 10.15 -4.19 3.91
CA ARG A 43 11.57 -3.92 4.15
C ARG A 43 12.13 -4.99 5.07
N ASP A 44 13.25 -5.60 4.68
CA ASP A 44 13.91 -6.65 5.47
C ASP A 44 12.94 -7.77 5.90
N GLU A 45 12.06 -8.19 4.98
CA GLU A 45 11.01 -9.22 5.20
C GLU A 45 9.92 -8.82 6.23
N GLU A 46 9.90 -7.56 6.67
CA GLU A 46 8.90 -6.98 7.58
C GLU A 46 8.04 -5.92 6.87
N TRP A 47 6.75 -5.92 7.20
CA TRP A 47 5.79 -4.94 6.70
C TRP A 47 5.82 -3.67 7.55
N VAL A 48 6.38 -2.59 7.00
CA VAL A 48 6.50 -1.30 7.69
C VAL A 48 5.78 -0.18 6.94
N PHE A 49 5.23 0.77 7.69
CA PHE A 49 4.63 1.97 7.13
C PHE A 49 5.70 3.04 6.92
N ASP A 50 6.10 3.25 5.66
CA ASP A 50 7.04 4.31 5.30
C ASP A 50 6.30 5.61 4.98
N ARG A 51 6.92 6.75 5.26
CA ARG A 51 6.32 8.07 5.06
C ARG A 51 6.27 8.39 3.57
N VAL A 52 5.09 8.73 3.07
CA VAL A 52 4.95 9.31 1.73
C VAL A 52 5.56 10.71 1.73
N ARG A 53 6.60 10.90 0.93
CA ARG A 53 7.25 12.19 0.74
C ARG A 53 6.64 12.88 -0.47
N SER A 54 6.47 14.18 -0.39
CA SER A 54 6.21 15.00 -1.57
C SER A 54 7.37 14.78 -2.54
N ALA A 55 7.11 14.21 -3.70
CA ALA A 55 8.06 14.31 -4.80
C ALA A 55 8.08 15.79 -5.19
N ASP A 56 9.26 16.41 -5.19
CA ASP A 56 9.44 17.72 -5.79
C ASP A 56 9.15 17.52 -7.29
N PRO A 57 8.04 18.06 -7.84
CA PRO A 57 7.78 17.96 -9.26
C PRO A 57 8.92 18.71 -9.93
N ALA A 58 9.83 17.95 -10.58
CA ALA A 58 11.10 18.40 -11.11
C ALA A 58 11.09 19.88 -11.56
N ARG A 59 11.99 20.68 -10.98
CA ARG A 59 12.35 22.02 -11.44
C ARG A 59 12.83 22.01 -12.89
#